data_AF-A0A1W2DVW3-F1
#
_entry.id   AF-A0A1W2DVW3-F1
#
_cell.length_a   1.000
_cell.length_b   1.000
_cell.length_c   1.000
_cell.angle_alpha   90.00
_cell.angle_beta   90.00
_cell.angle_gamma   90.00
#
_symmetry.space_group_name_H-M   'P 1'
#
loop_
_entity.id
_entity.type
_entity.pdbx_description
1 polymer ?
#
loop_
_entity_poly.entity_id
_entity_poly.type
_entity_poly.pdbx_seq_one_letter_code
_entity_poly.pdbx_strand_id
1 'polypeptide(L)'
;MCWKRSAQLKCFRNKKMINLKFKKSYVSISGDYYQIKFDDEPDEPIDVDQVMDSLGPYFLIQFNFEFPGSDYYIESDDEALIGHYVVNSVILGHRTFTIKYGIDDRFIVKIEFGATDEEQNDLINVSKEMFLNVQVKG
;
A
#
# COMPACT_ATOMS: atom_id res chain seq x y z
N MET A 1 -37.69 39.27 -5.51
CA MET A 1 -38.00 37.82 -5.49
C MET A 1 -36.72 37.04 -5.76
N CYS A 2 -36.43 36.08 -4.87
CA CYS A 2 -35.44 35.00 -4.91
C CYS A 2 -34.21 35.12 -5.83
N TRP A 3 -33.08 35.46 -5.21
CA TRP A 3 -31.78 34.90 -5.57
C TRP A 3 -31.70 33.46 -5.05
N LYS A 4 -31.37 32.48 -5.90
CA LYS A 4 -30.69 31.26 -5.45
C LYS A 4 -29.58 30.94 -6.45
N ARG A 5 -28.38 31.42 -6.12
CA ARG A 5 -27.12 30.88 -6.65
C ARG A 5 -26.99 29.46 -6.12
N SER A 6 -26.89 28.51 -7.03
CA SER A 6 -26.59 27.11 -6.75
C SER A 6 -25.20 27.03 -6.12
N ALA A 7 -25.16 26.80 -4.81
CA ALA A 7 -23.92 26.50 -4.12
C ALA A 7 -23.49 25.09 -4.51
N GLN A 8 -22.51 24.97 -5.40
CA GLN A 8 -21.69 23.76 -5.50
C GLN A 8 -20.93 23.61 -4.19
N LEU A 9 -21.45 22.77 -3.28
CA LEU A 9 -20.66 22.22 -2.19
C LEU A 9 -19.58 21.32 -2.80
N LYS A 10 -18.44 21.92 -3.17
CA LYS A 10 -17.19 21.17 -3.24
C LYS A 10 -16.87 20.77 -1.81
N CYS A 11 -17.31 19.59 -1.39
CA CYS A 11 -16.72 18.93 -0.23
C CYS A 11 -15.23 18.75 -0.55
N PHE A 12 -14.39 19.63 -0.02
CA PHE A 12 -12.95 19.43 0.01
C PHE A 12 -12.71 18.17 0.86
N ARG A 13 -12.69 17.01 0.21
CA ARG A 13 -12.22 15.77 0.83
C ARG A 13 -10.72 15.92 0.99
N ASN A 14 -10.25 16.03 2.24
CA ASN A 14 -8.83 16.07 2.55
C ASN A 14 -8.19 14.74 2.12
N LYS A 15 -7.45 14.73 1.01
CA LYS A 15 -6.57 13.62 0.66
C LYS A 15 -5.43 13.56 1.68
N LYS A 16 -5.20 12.41 2.30
CA LYS A 16 -4.12 12.21 3.26
C LYS A 16 -2.89 11.71 2.48
N MET A 17 -1.85 12.54 2.41
CA MET A 17 -0.54 12.11 1.92
C MET A 17 0.30 11.62 3.10
N ILE A 18 0.81 10.40 2.99
CA ILE A 18 1.57 9.71 4.04
C ILE A 18 2.90 9.31 3.43
N ASN A 19 3.99 9.58 4.16
CA ASN A 19 5.33 9.16 3.76
C ASN A 19 5.83 8.17 4.80
N LEU A 20 6.14 6.96 4.35
CA LEU A 20 6.69 5.87 5.16
C LEU A 20 8.08 5.53 4.67
N LYS A 21 8.90 5.01 5.57
CA LYS A 21 10.24 4.52 5.26
C LYS A 21 10.48 3.20 5.95
N PHE A 22 10.94 2.22 5.19
CA PHE A 22 11.23 0.88 5.67
C PHE A 22 12.61 0.42 5.22
N LYS A 23 13.17 -0.59 5.88
CA LYS A 23 14.44 -1.19 5.50
C LYS A 23 14.29 -2.20 4.38
N LYS A 24 13.11 -2.82 4.26
CA LYS A 24 12.89 -4.00 3.42
C LYS A 24 11.61 -3.89 2.61
N SER A 25 11.59 -4.64 1.51
CA SER A 25 10.39 -4.95 0.74
C SER A 25 10.34 -6.44 0.48
N TYR A 26 9.18 -7.05 0.69
CA TYR A 26 8.95 -8.47 0.50
C TYR A 26 7.75 -8.70 -0.40
N VAL A 27 7.85 -9.74 -1.22
CA VAL A 27 6.82 -10.16 -2.15
C VAL A 27 6.59 -11.65 -1.95
N SER A 28 5.32 -12.05 -1.90
CA SER A 28 4.94 -13.46 -1.78
C SER A 28 3.75 -13.77 -2.67
N ILE A 29 3.82 -14.91 -3.36
CA ILE A 29 2.76 -15.42 -4.24
C ILE A 29 2.49 -16.87 -3.83
N SER A 30 1.23 -17.20 -3.56
CA SER A 30 0.80 -18.57 -3.25
C SER A 30 -0.50 -18.89 -3.97
N GLY A 31 -0.40 -19.58 -5.10
CA GLY A 31 -1.54 -19.78 -6.00
C GLY A 31 -2.10 -18.44 -6.48
N ASP A 32 -3.36 -18.16 -6.13
CA ASP A 32 -4.10 -16.95 -6.48
C ASP A 32 -3.99 -15.83 -5.44
N TYR A 33 -3.11 -16.01 -4.45
CA TYR A 33 -2.88 -15.07 -3.37
C TYR A 33 -1.58 -14.29 -3.58
N TYR A 34 -1.68 -12.97 -3.56
CA TYR A 34 -0.56 -12.03 -3.74
C TYR A 34 -0.41 -11.16 -2.50
N GLN A 35 0.85 -10.94 -2.10
CA GLN A 35 1.20 -10.10 -0.97
C GLN A 35 2.44 -9.26 -1.24
N ILE A 36 2.38 -7.98 -0.88
CA ILE A 36 3.52 -7.07 -0.80
C ILE A 36 3.60 -6.52 0.62
N LYS A 37 4.75 -6.69 1.29
CA LYS A 37 5.01 -6.18 2.65
C LYS A 37 6.23 -5.25 2.63
N PHE A 38 6.15 -4.18 3.39
CA PHE A 38 7.29 -3.34 3.76
C PHE A 38 7.38 -3.30 5.29
N ASP A 39 8.56 -3.51 5.84
CA ASP A 39 8.75 -3.52 7.29
C ASP A 39 10.20 -3.21 7.68
N ASP A 40 10.39 -3.06 8.98
CA ASP A 40 11.69 -2.91 9.64
C ASP A 40 12.07 -4.14 10.48
N GLU A 41 11.35 -5.27 10.32
CA GLU A 41 11.55 -6.46 11.15
C GLU A 41 13.00 -6.99 11.06
N PRO A 42 13.62 -7.33 12.19
CA PRO A 42 14.93 -7.98 12.20
C PRO A 42 14.83 -9.39 11.60
N ASP A 43 15.87 -9.83 10.90
CA ASP A 43 15.91 -11.13 10.21
C ASP A 43 15.82 -12.35 11.15
N GLU A 44 15.95 -12.15 12.47
CA GLU A 44 15.80 -13.20 13.48
C GLU A 44 14.90 -12.76 14.65
N PRO A 45 13.96 -13.61 15.09
CA PRO A 45 13.15 -13.34 16.28
C PRO A 45 14.03 -13.41 17.53
N ILE A 46 14.11 -12.30 18.27
CA ILE A 46 14.98 -12.19 19.46
C ILE A 46 14.42 -12.96 20.66
N ASP A 47 13.11 -13.19 20.75
CA ASP A 47 12.48 -14.11 21.70
C ASP A 47 10.99 -14.19 21.38
N VAL A 48 10.36 -15.38 21.38
CA VAL A 48 8.94 -15.57 20.99
C VAL A 48 7.95 -14.80 21.87
N ASP A 49 8.34 -14.51 23.12
CA ASP A 49 7.53 -13.75 24.09
C ASP A 49 7.66 -12.22 23.93
N GLN A 50 8.65 -11.73 23.17
CA GLN A 50 8.83 -10.28 22.88
C GLN A 50 8.25 -9.86 21.52
N VAL A 51 7.81 -10.82 20.70
CA VAL A 51 7.38 -10.59 19.31
C VAL A 51 6.07 -9.80 19.25
N MET A 52 5.12 -10.03 20.17
CA MET A 52 3.80 -9.38 20.10
C MET A 52 3.85 -7.86 20.32
N ASP A 53 4.79 -7.36 21.14
CA ASP A 53 4.97 -5.92 21.39
C ASP A 53 6.04 -5.28 20.48
N SER A 54 6.78 -6.07 19.69
CA SER A 54 7.93 -5.62 18.90
C SER A 54 7.77 -5.80 17.38
N LEU A 55 6.55 -6.07 16.89
CA LEU A 55 6.26 -5.95 15.46
C LEU A 55 6.44 -4.47 15.10
N GLY A 56 7.62 -4.13 14.59
CA GLY A 56 7.95 -2.76 14.21
C GLY A 56 6.98 -2.21 13.14
N PRO A 57 7.14 -0.93 12.77
CA PRO A 57 6.30 -0.33 11.73
C PRO A 57 6.26 -1.19 10.47
N TYR A 58 5.07 -1.30 9.86
CA TYR A 58 4.90 -2.09 8.64
C TYR A 58 3.76 -1.58 7.77
N PHE A 59 3.80 -1.96 6.49
CA PHE A 59 2.74 -1.73 5.52
C PHE A 59 2.57 -2.95 4.63
N LEU A 60 1.36 -3.50 4.59
CA LEU A 60 1.03 -4.76 3.95
C LEU A 60 -0.14 -4.58 2.98
N ILE A 61 -0.01 -5.16 1.80
CA ILE A 61 -1.02 -5.17 0.75
C ILE A 61 -1.27 -6.61 0.36
N GLN A 62 -2.53 -7.03 0.42
CA GLN A 62 -2.94 -8.39 0.09
C GLN A 62 -4.05 -8.37 -0.96
N PHE A 63 -3.99 -9.32 -1.89
CA PHE A 63 -5.01 -9.54 -2.91
C PHE A 63 -5.24 -11.02 -3.12
N ASN A 64 -6.51 -11.44 -3.14
CA ASN A 64 -6.90 -12.83 -3.37
C ASN A 64 -7.87 -12.91 -4.55
N PHE A 65 -7.47 -13.61 -5.62
CA PHE A 65 -8.32 -13.82 -6.80
C PHE A 65 -9.47 -14.83 -6.57
N GLU A 66 -9.41 -15.70 -5.56
CA GLU A 66 -10.43 -16.73 -5.31
C GLU A 66 -11.77 -16.15 -4.82
N PHE A 67 -11.76 -14.97 -4.20
CA PHE A 67 -12.96 -14.27 -3.76
C PHE A 67 -13.06 -12.95 -4.50
N PRO A 68 -13.85 -12.88 -5.59
CA PRO A 68 -13.90 -11.72 -6.50
C PRO A 68 -14.63 -10.53 -5.85
N GLY A 69 -13.99 -9.92 -4.86
CA GLY A 69 -14.15 -8.52 -4.50
C GLY A 69 -12.99 -7.75 -5.13
N SER A 70 -13.26 -6.63 -5.79
CA SER A 70 -12.25 -5.77 -6.44
C SER A 70 -11.28 -5.09 -5.48
N ASP A 71 -11.25 -5.52 -4.23
CA ASP A 71 -10.75 -4.75 -3.10
C ASP A 71 -9.52 -5.42 -2.53
N TYR A 72 -8.45 -4.65 -2.43
CA TYR A 72 -7.19 -5.03 -1.80
C TYR A 72 -7.34 -4.84 -0.30
N TYR A 73 -6.86 -5.79 0.48
CA TYR A 73 -6.74 -5.59 1.92
C TYR A 73 -5.42 -4.87 2.22
N ILE A 74 -5.53 -3.75 2.94
CA ILE A 74 -4.40 -2.96 3.43
C ILE A 74 -4.32 -3.16 4.94
N GLU A 75 -3.12 -3.43 5.44
CA GLU A 75 -2.82 -3.55 6.86
C GLU A 75 -1.53 -2.79 7.19
N SER A 76 -1.47 -2.16 8.35
CA SER A 76 -0.35 -1.32 8.79
C SER A 76 -0.44 -1.07 10.30
N ASP A 77 0.61 -0.53 10.90
CA ASP A 77 0.60 -0.05 12.29
C ASP A 77 -0.29 1.19 12.52
N ASP A 78 -0.61 1.98 11.47
CA ASP A 78 -1.64 3.03 11.52
C ASP A 78 -3.02 2.42 11.25
N GLU A 79 -3.80 2.18 12.30
CA GLU A 79 -5.18 1.65 12.23
C GLU A 79 -6.09 2.44 11.27
N ALA A 80 -5.82 3.73 11.03
CA ALA A 80 -6.60 4.53 10.10
C ALA A 80 -6.41 4.16 8.62
N LEU A 81 -5.41 3.34 8.30
CA LEU A 81 -5.10 2.86 6.95
C LEU A 81 -5.65 1.46 6.67
N ILE A 82 -6.05 0.72 7.71
CA ILE A 82 -6.45 -0.68 7.60
C ILE A 82 -7.82 -0.80 6.91
N GLY A 83 -7.98 -1.85 6.11
CA GLY A 83 -9.27 -2.26 5.55
C GLY A 83 -9.22 -2.68 4.08
N HIS A 84 -10.40 -2.93 3.52
CA HIS A 84 -10.57 -3.29 2.12
C HIS A 84 -10.79 -2.04 1.27
N TYR A 85 -9.96 -1.87 0.22
CA TYR A 85 -10.00 -0.69 -0.64
C TYR A 85 -9.78 -1.04 -2.10
N VAL A 86 -10.42 -0.27 -2.97
CA VAL A 86 -9.99 -0.17 -4.37
C VAL A 86 -8.64 0.54 -4.42
N VAL A 87 -7.67 -0.08 -5.09
CA VAL A 87 -6.39 0.55 -5.43
C VAL A 87 -6.52 1.20 -6.79
N ASN A 88 -6.37 2.53 -6.82
CA ASN A 88 -6.58 3.33 -8.03
C ASN A 88 -5.33 3.34 -8.92
N SER A 89 -4.14 3.38 -8.31
CA SER A 89 -2.86 3.37 -9.03
C SER A 89 -1.67 3.06 -8.13
N VAL A 90 -0.64 2.45 -8.72
CA VAL A 90 0.69 2.29 -8.13
C VAL A 90 1.75 2.95 -9.02
N ILE A 91 2.69 3.66 -8.40
CA ILE A 91 3.86 4.25 -9.06
C ILE A 91 5.11 3.71 -8.38
N LEU A 92 5.91 2.98 -9.14
CA LEU A 92 7.22 2.46 -8.74
C LEU A 92 8.30 3.40 -9.26
N GLY A 93 9.25 3.73 -8.41
CA GLY A 93 10.52 4.36 -8.79
C GLY A 93 11.68 3.62 -8.13
N HIS A 94 12.91 4.06 -8.36
CA HIS A 94 14.06 3.45 -7.69
C HIS A 94 13.92 3.55 -6.17
N ARG A 95 13.75 2.40 -5.48
CA ARG A 95 13.58 2.32 -4.01
C ARG A 95 12.38 3.09 -3.48
N THR A 96 11.38 3.32 -4.31
CA THR A 96 10.15 4.01 -3.92
C THR A 96 8.91 3.31 -4.47
N PHE A 97 7.87 3.23 -3.64
CA PHE A 97 6.59 2.65 -3.97
C PHE A 97 5.50 3.63 -3.54
N THR A 98 4.70 4.13 -4.47
CA THR A 98 3.56 5.01 -4.15
C THR A 98 2.27 4.33 -4.53
N ILE A 99 1.37 4.18 -3.56
CA ILE A 99 0.03 3.61 -3.76
C ILE A 99 -1.04 4.65 -3.46
N LYS A 100 -2.04 4.71 -4.35
CA LYS A 100 -3.24 5.52 -4.17
C LYS A 100 -4.43 4.60 -4.07
N TYR A 101 -5.20 4.73 -2.99
CA TYR A 101 -6.31 3.83 -2.72
C TYR A 101 -7.43 4.53 -1.94
N GLY A 102 -8.58 3.87 -1.95
CA GLY A 102 -9.84 4.41 -1.45
C GLY A 102 -10.48 5.39 -2.43
N ILE A 103 -11.76 5.69 -2.17
CA ILE A 103 -12.57 6.56 -3.01
C ILE A 103 -11.89 7.93 -3.17
N ASP A 104 -11.72 8.37 -4.42
CA ASP A 104 -11.07 9.64 -4.81
C ASP A 104 -9.61 9.81 -4.37
N ASP A 105 -8.84 8.72 -4.26
CA ASP A 105 -7.49 8.70 -3.66
C ASP A 105 -7.49 9.28 -2.24
N ARG A 106 -8.41 8.81 -1.40
CA ARG A 106 -8.46 9.21 0.02
C ARG A 106 -7.08 9.08 0.68
N PHE A 107 -6.37 8.00 0.36
CA PHE A 107 -5.02 7.74 0.84
C PHE A 107 -4.03 7.75 -0.31
N ILE A 108 -2.94 8.49 -0.11
CA ILE A 108 -1.76 8.49 -0.98
C ILE A 108 -0.57 8.17 -0.09
N VAL A 109 -0.09 6.93 -0.16
CA VAL A 109 1.03 6.45 0.64
C VAL A 109 2.24 6.34 -0.25
N LYS A 110 3.30 7.12 0.06
CA LYS A 110 4.62 7.01 -0.53
C LYS A 110 5.52 6.27 0.44
N ILE A 111 6.16 5.22 -0.04
CA ILE A 111 7.05 4.35 0.72
C ILE A 111 8.44 4.45 0.11
N GLU A 112 9.44 4.69 0.95
CA GLU A 112 10.86 4.52 0.61
C GLU A 112 11.37 3.25 1.28
N PHE A 113 12.12 2.43 0.56
CA PHE A 113 12.56 1.12 1.08
C PHE A 113 13.97 0.74 0.65
N GLY A 114 14.65 -0.06 1.48
CA GLY A 114 15.85 -0.77 1.06
C GLY A 114 15.50 -2.06 0.33
N ALA A 115 16.29 -2.40 -0.68
CA ALA A 115 16.25 -3.68 -1.38
C ALA A 115 17.48 -3.80 -2.30
N THR A 116 17.72 -4.99 -2.82
CA THR A 116 18.62 -5.30 -3.94
C THR A 116 17.92 -5.04 -5.29
N ASP A 117 18.65 -5.00 -6.39
CA ASP A 117 18.04 -4.79 -7.72
C ASP A 117 17.13 -5.97 -8.13
N GLU A 118 17.45 -7.18 -7.67
CA GLU A 118 16.61 -8.37 -7.86
C GLU A 118 15.27 -8.21 -7.13
N GLU A 119 15.28 -7.90 -5.84
CA GLU A 119 14.06 -7.65 -5.05
C GLU A 119 13.21 -6.49 -5.62
N GLN A 120 13.87 -5.45 -6.16
CA GLN A 120 13.16 -4.36 -6.85
C GLN A 120 12.44 -4.84 -8.11
N ASN A 121 13.08 -5.72 -8.89
CA ASN A 121 12.49 -6.28 -10.09
C ASN A 121 11.32 -7.22 -9.76
N ASP A 122 11.45 -8.02 -8.70
CA ASP A 122 10.35 -8.88 -8.22
C ASP A 122 9.14 -8.04 -7.80
N LEU A 123 9.37 -6.98 -7.02
CA LEU A 123 8.32 -6.03 -6.66
C LEU A 123 7.66 -5.39 -7.88
N ILE A 124 8.44 -5.02 -8.91
CA ILE A 124 7.91 -4.46 -10.16
C ILE A 124 7.03 -5.48 -10.88
N ASN A 125 7.50 -6.72 -11.02
CA ASN A 125 6.79 -7.78 -11.74
C ASN A 125 5.48 -8.11 -11.05
N VAL A 126 5.51 -8.35 -9.73
CA VAL A 126 4.30 -8.63 -8.98
C VAL A 126 3.34 -7.46 -8.95
N SER A 127 3.83 -6.23 -8.85
CA SER A 127 2.94 -5.06 -8.91
C SER A 127 2.17 -5.00 -10.24
N LYS A 128 2.81 -5.32 -11.38
CA LYS A 128 2.16 -5.34 -12.70
C LYS A 128 1.10 -6.42 -12.84
N GLU A 129 1.26 -7.54 -12.14
CA GLU A 129 0.27 -8.62 -12.09
C GLU A 129 -0.88 -8.30 -11.13
N MET A 130 -0.53 -7.73 -9.97
CA MET A 130 -1.44 -7.48 -8.85
C MET A 130 -2.33 -6.26 -9.07
N PHE A 131 -1.86 -5.20 -9.74
CA PHE A 131 -2.58 -3.94 -9.89
C PHE A 131 -2.91 -3.60 -11.34
N LEU A 132 -4.11 -3.05 -11.57
CA LEU A 132 -4.55 -2.65 -12.91
C LEU A 132 -3.76 -1.45 -13.48
N ASN A 133 -3.38 -0.49 -12.63
CA ASN A 133 -2.79 0.78 -13.05
C ASN A 133 -1.41 0.96 -12.42
N VAL A 134 -0.37 0.49 -13.11
CA VAL A 134 1.02 0.56 -12.65
C VAL A 134 1.85 1.47 -13.56
N GLN A 135 2.63 2.36 -12.96
CA GLN A 135 3.64 3.16 -13.64
C GLN A 135 5.02 2.85 -13.05
N VAL A 136 6.01 2.62 -13.90
CA VAL A 136 7.41 2.44 -13.49
C VAL A 136 8.19 3.65 -13.99
N LYS A 137 8.83 4.38 -13.08
CA LYS A 137 9.74 5.49 -13.39
C LYS A 137 11.16 4.93 -13.44
N GLY A 138 11.80 5.10 -14.60
CA GLY A 138 13.23 4.81 -14.81
C GLY A 138 14.15 5.83 -14.17
#